data_AF-A0A3A3D6C4-F1
#
_entry.id   AF-A0A3A3D6C4-F1
#
_cell.length_a   1.000
_cell.length_b   1.000
_cell.length_c   1.000
_cell.angle_alpha   90.00
_cell.angle_beta   90.00
_cell.angle_gamma   90.00
#
_symmetry.space_group_name_H-M   'P 1'
#
loop_
_entity.id
_entity.type
_entity.pdbx_description
1 polymer ?
#
loop_
_entity_poly.entity_id
_entity_poly.type
_entity_poly.pdbx_seq_one_letter_code
_entity_poly.pdbx_strand_id
1 'polypeptide(L)'
;MLSNIEGKTIPQVTFSTRNNEQWEKVSTDEIFKGKTVIVFALPGAFTPTCSSTHLPRYNELASTFAKNGVDEIVCLSVNDTFVMNAWAQHQEADNIRLLPDGNGEFTDGMGMLVDKNDLGFGKRSWRYSMLVKDGVIEKMFIEPDVAGDPFEVSDADTMLDYINPDQVKPQAISLFSKAGCPFCEKAKRLLSEQGFSYEEIMIGQDITSTSLKAMSGRETVPQVFIGGEHIGGSDDLERYLAQ
;
A
#
# COMPACT_ATOMS: atom_id res chain seq x y z
N MET A 1 -2.03 22.78 -16.88
CA MET A 1 -2.96 22.65 -15.75
C MET A 1 -3.46 21.23 -15.77
N LEU A 2 -3.21 20.48 -14.70
CA LEU A 2 -3.65 19.10 -14.57
C LEU A 2 -5.18 19.08 -14.59
N SER A 3 -5.76 18.18 -15.38
CA SER A 3 -7.21 18.13 -15.61
C SER A 3 -7.80 16.92 -14.92
N ASN A 4 -8.88 17.12 -14.16
CA ASN A 4 -9.69 16.01 -13.68
C ASN A 4 -10.51 15.44 -14.85
N ILE A 5 -10.42 14.13 -15.04
CA ILE A 5 -11.08 13.40 -16.14
C ILE A 5 -12.04 12.32 -15.62
N GLU A 6 -12.62 12.52 -14.44
CA GLU A 6 -13.72 11.70 -13.90
C GLU A 6 -14.82 11.49 -14.96
N GLY A 7 -15.40 10.29 -14.98
CA GLY A 7 -16.39 9.84 -15.94
C GLY A 7 -15.83 9.38 -17.30
N LYS A 8 -14.53 9.59 -17.58
CA LYS A 8 -13.90 9.05 -18.79
C LYS A 8 -13.38 7.63 -18.59
N THR A 9 -13.22 6.92 -19.70
CA THR A 9 -12.51 5.63 -19.71
C THR A 9 -11.01 5.85 -19.56
N ILE A 10 -10.35 4.95 -18.82
CA ILE A 10 -8.89 4.90 -18.72
C ILE A 10 -8.22 4.71 -20.10
N PRO A 11 -6.97 5.17 -20.28
CA PRO A 11 -6.21 4.94 -21.51
C PRO A 11 -6.05 3.46 -21.81
N GLN A 12 -6.13 3.08 -23.08
CA GLN A 12 -5.92 1.70 -23.52
C GLN A 12 -4.44 1.48 -23.86
N VAL A 13 -3.72 0.78 -23.00
CA VAL A 13 -2.28 0.52 -23.17
C VAL A 13 -1.92 -0.92 -22.82
N THR A 14 -0.70 -1.33 -23.16
CA THR A 14 -0.14 -2.63 -22.75
C THR A 14 1.22 -2.44 -22.10
N PHE A 15 1.31 -2.79 -20.82
CA PHE A 15 2.53 -2.70 -20.03
C PHE A 15 3.44 -3.89 -20.34
N SER A 16 4.74 -3.63 -20.39
CA SER A 16 5.77 -4.67 -20.50
C SER A 16 6.29 -4.99 -19.11
N THR A 17 5.79 -6.09 -18.53
CA THR A 17 6.16 -6.53 -17.18
C THR A 17 7.13 -7.70 -17.25
N ARG A 18 7.76 -8.01 -16.12
CA ARG A 18 8.63 -9.18 -15.96
C ARG A 18 8.24 -9.95 -14.72
N ASN A 19 7.71 -11.15 -14.89
CA ASN A 19 7.33 -12.05 -13.79
C ASN A 19 8.14 -13.34 -13.90
N ASN A 20 8.73 -13.79 -12.79
CA ASN A 20 9.58 -14.99 -12.75
C ASN A 20 10.62 -15.03 -13.90
N GLU A 21 11.29 -13.89 -14.09
CA GLU A 21 12.29 -13.65 -15.15
C GLU A 21 11.79 -13.72 -16.60
N GLN A 22 10.49 -13.91 -16.82
CA GLN A 22 9.88 -13.96 -18.13
C GLN A 22 9.18 -12.64 -18.46
N TRP A 23 9.23 -12.25 -19.73
CA TRP A 23 8.46 -11.12 -20.22
C TRP A 23 6.98 -11.46 -20.28
N GLU A 24 6.17 -10.55 -19.75
CA GLU A 24 4.73 -10.63 -19.78
C GLU A 24 4.14 -9.31 -20.28
N LYS A 25 2.99 -9.39 -20.95
CA LYS A 25 2.26 -8.24 -21.46
C LYS A 25 0.96 -8.16 -20.68
N VAL A 26 0.81 -7.07 -19.92
CA VAL A 26 -0.37 -6.81 -19.13
C VAL A 26 -1.15 -5.70 -19.80
N SER A 27 -2.39 -5.97 -20.20
CA SER A 27 -3.26 -4.95 -20.80
C SER A 27 -4.05 -4.20 -19.73
N THR A 28 -4.48 -2.98 -20.04
CA THR A 28 -5.42 -2.25 -19.18
C THR A 28 -6.74 -2.98 -19.00
N ASP A 29 -7.25 -3.67 -20.02
CA ASP A 29 -8.47 -4.47 -19.90
C ASP A 29 -8.34 -5.60 -18.87
N GLU A 30 -7.17 -6.26 -18.79
CA GLU A 30 -6.89 -7.30 -17.78
C GLU A 30 -6.97 -6.76 -16.35
N ILE A 31 -6.54 -5.51 -16.17
CA ILE A 31 -6.51 -4.85 -14.87
C ILE A 31 -7.91 -4.33 -14.50
N PHE A 32 -8.61 -3.67 -15.44
CA PHE A 32 -9.76 -2.82 -15.09
C PHE A 32 -11.13 -3.36 -15.51
N LYS A 33 -11.21 -4.26 -16.49
CA LYS A 33 -12.50 -4.71 -17.04
C LYS A 33 -13.26 -5.57 -16.03
N GLY A 34 -14.51 -5.18 -15.75
CA GLY A 34 -15.38 -5.85 -14.79
C GLY A 34 -14.90 -5.79 -13.33
N LYS A 35 -13.94 -4.92 -13.02
CA LYS A 35 -13.33 -4.78 -11.69
C LYS A 35 -13.49 -3.36 -11.13
N THR A 36 -13.46 -3.26 -9.80
CA THR A 36 -13.25 -2.02 -9.05
C THR A 36 -11.79 -1.97 -8.62
N VAL A 37 -11.04 -1.00 -9.14
CA VAL A 37 -9.59 -0.91 -8.95
C VAL A 37 -9.23 0.45 -8.37
N ILE A 38 -8.45 0.46 -7.30
CA ILE A 38 -7.75 1.66 -6.86
C ILE A 38 -6.44 1.76 -7.63
N VAL A 39 -6.14 2.93 -8.17
CA VAL A 39 -4.82 3.23 -8.73
C VAL A 39 -4.25 4.43 -8.01
N PHE A 40 -3.01 4.36 -7.57
CA PHE A 40 -2.25 5.55 -7.17
C PHE A 40 -0.94 5.61 -7.95
N ALA A 41 -0.65 6.78 -8.48
CA ALA A 41 0.52 7.02 -9.31
C ALA A 41 1.53 7.92 -8.59
N LEU A 42 2.81 7.63 -8.82
CA LEU A 42 3.91 8.23 -8.10
C LEU A 42 4.92 8.89 -9.06
N PRO A 43 5.67 9.90 -8.61
CA PRO A 43 6.76 10.48 -9.41
C PRO A 43 7.86 9.49 -9.79
N GLY A 44 8.13 8.48 -8.95
CA GLY A 44 9.21 7.53 -9.19
C GLY A 44 9.36 6.53 -8.05
N ALA A 45 9.74 5.30 -8.39
CA ALA A 45 10.21 4.30 -7.42
C ALA A 45 11.42 4.82 -6.62
N PHE A 46 11.59 4.35 -5.38
CA PHE A 46 12.66 4.74 -4.45
C PHE A 46 12.68 6.22 -4.02
N THR A 47 11.68 7.03 -4.39
CA THR A 47 11.57 8.41 -3.90
C THR A 47 11.00 8.45 -2.46
N PRO A 48 11.34 9.47 -1.64
CA PRO A 48 11.11 9.43 -0.19
C PRO A 48 9.65 9.21 0.24
N THR A 49 8.74 10.12 -0.11
CA THR A 49 7.32 10.08 0.30
C THR A 49 6.59 8.84 -0.22
N CYS A 50 6.97 8.42 -1.43
CA CYS A 50 6.47 7.21 -2.06
C CYS A 50 6.80 5.95 -1.25
N SER A 51 8.01 5.90 -0.69
CA SER A 51 8.57 4.73 -0.02
C SER A 51 8.30 4.70 1.49
N SER A 52 8.01 5.85 2.11
CA SER A 52 7.80 5.93 3.56
C SER A 52 6.34 5.93 3.99
N THR A 53 5.43 6.40 3.13
CA THR A 53 4.04 6.68 3.54
C THR A 53 3.02 6.22 2.50
N HIS A 54 3.15 6.63 1.24
CA HIS A 54 2.08 6.45 0.25
C HIS A 54 1.81 4.97 -0.07
N LEU A 55 2.81 4.23 -0.56
CA LEU A 55 2.68 2.80 -0.86
C LEU A 55 2.42 1.96 0.40
N PRO A 56 3.16 2.14 1.52
CA PRO A 56 2.94 1.35 2.74
C PRO A 56 1.51 1.44 3.28
N ARG A 57 0.91 2.64 3.31
CA ARG A 57 -0.44 2.81 3.86
C ARG A 57 -1.52 2.15 2.98
N TYR A 58 -1.38 2.18 1.65
CA TYR A 58 -2.24 1.40 0.75
C TYR A 58 -2.08 -0.11 0.99
N ASN A 59 -0.86 -0.60 1.18
CA ASN A 59 -0.58 -2.00 1.46
C ASN A 59 -1.21 -2.46 2.80
N GLU A 60 -1.13 -1.61 3.83
CA GLU A 60 -1.75 -1.84 5.15
C GLU A 60 -3.28 -1.91 5.06
N LEU A 61 -3.90 -0.98 4.32
CA LEU A 61 -5.35 -0.90 4.18
C LEU A 61 -5.93 -1.83 3.11
N ALA A 62 -5.11 -2.62 2.39
CA ALA A 62 -5.54 -3.43 1.26
C ALA A 62 -6.69 -4.40 1.61
N SER A 63 -6.60 -5.07 2.77
CA SER A 63 -7.67 -5.96 3.24
C SER A 63 -8.97 -5.22 3.57
N THR A 64 -8.85 -3.96 4.03
CA THR A 64 -10.00 -3.10 4.32
C THR A 64 -10.65 -2.63 3.02
N PHE A 65 -9.87 -2.24 2.02
CA PHE A 65 -10.39 -1.93 0.69
C PHE A 65 -11.10 -3.12 0.04
N ALA A 66 -10.53 -4.33 0.15
CA ALA A 66 -11.15 -5.54 -0.37
C ALA A 66 -12.52 -5.82 0.28
N LYS A 67 -12.63 -5.66 1.61
CA LYS A 67 -13.92 -5.77 2.33
C LYS A 67 -14.95 -4.73 1.87
N ASN A 68 -14.49 -3.61 1.32
CA ASN A 68 -15.31 -2.52 0.78
C ASN A 68 -15.49 -2.61 -0.75
N GLY A 69 -15.21 -3.76 -1.36
CA GLY A 69 -15.54 -4.05 -2.75
C GLY A 69 -14.48 -3.64 -3.77
N VAL A 70 -13.25 -3.35 -3.34
CA VAL A 70 -12.11 -3.16 -4.24
C VAL A 70 -11.49 -4.51 -4.60
N ASP A 71 -11.39 -4.80 -5.89
CA ASP A 71 -10.84 -6.07 -6.40
C ASP A 71 -9.30 -6.05 -6.45
N GLU A 72 -8.70 -4.90 -6.75
CA GLU A 72 -7.26 -4.77 -6.96
C GLU A 72 -6.77 -3.35 -6.60
N ILE A 73 -5.56 -3.25 -6.05
CA ILE A 73 -4.90 -1.96 -5.83
C ILE A 73 -3.61 -1.95 -6.66
N VAL A 74 -3.44 -0.89 -7.44
CA VAL A 74 -2.34 -0.71 -8.37
C VAL A 74 -1.50 0.51 -7.98
N CYS A 75 -0.20 0.30 -7.82
CA CYS A 75 0.80 1.35 -7.72
C CYS A 75 1.47 1.56 -9.08
N LEU A 76 1.24 2.69 -9.72
CA LEU A 76 1.80 3.02 -11.03
C LEU A 76 2.96 4.01 -10.91
N SER A 77 4.01 3.79 -11.68
CA SER A 77 5.09 4.77 -11.83
C SER A 77 5.65 4.72 -13.24
N VAL A 78 6.16 5.88 -13.70
CA VAL A 78 6.92 5.97 -14.96
C VAL A 78 8.32 5.42 -14.72
N ASN A 79 8.42 4.11 -14.58
CA ASN A 79 9.63 3.32 -14.40
C ASN A 79 9.47 2.00 -15.16
N ASP A 80 10.58 1.40 -15.57
CA ASP A 80 10.57 0.07 -16.16
C ASP A 80 10.34 -1.04 -15.11
N THR A 81 10.02 -2.24 -15.58
CA THR A 81 9.70 -3.39 -14.72
C THR A 81 10.86 -3.83 -13.84
N PHE A 82 12.13 -3.61 -14.22
CA PHE A 82 13.25 -4.04 -13.39
C PHE A 82 13.32 -3.19 -12.13
N VAL A 83 13.18 -1.87 -12.30
CA VAL A 83 13.14 -0.93 -11.17
C VAL A 83 11.89 -1.17 -10.32
N MET A 84 10.71 -1.32 -10.93
CA MET A 84 9.47 -1.54 -10.17
C MET A 84 9.49 -2.84 -9.39
N ASN A 85 10.04 -3.94 -9.93
CA ASN A 85 10.14 -5.21 -9.22
C ASN A 85 11.14 -5.15 -8.06
N ALA A 86 12.31 -4.54 -8.27
CA ALA A 86 13.28 -4.35 -7.20
C ALA A 86 12.73 -3.48 -6.06
N TRP A 87 11.94 -2.46 -6.41
CA TRP A 87 11.27 -1.62 -5.44
C TRP A 87 10.14 -2.35 -4.72
N ALA A 88 9.32 -3.15 -5.43
CA ALA A 88 8.28 -3.99 -4.81
C ALA A 88 8.86 -4.87 -3.71
N GLN A 89 9.97 -5.56 -4.01
CA GLN A 89 10.66 -6.42 -3.06
C GLN A 89 11.21 -5.65 -1.86
N HIS A 90 11.74 -4.45 -2.08
CA HIS A 90 12.24 -3.60 -0.99
C HIS A 90 11.11 -3.06 -0.09
N GLN A 91 9.90 -2.91 -0.64
CA GLN A 91 8.76 -2.31 0.07
C GLN A 91 7.87 -3.34 0.78
N GLU A 92 8.10 -4.64 0.56
CA GLU A 92 7.27 -5.72 1.11
C GLU A 92 5.77 -5.49 0.82
N ALA A 93 5.49 -4.96 -0.38
CA ALA A 93 4.16 -4.50 -0.80
C ALA A 93 3.33 -5.62 -1.45
N ASP A 94 3.24 -6.77 -0.78
CA ASP A 94 2.65 -8.00 -1.33
C ASP A 94 1.16 -7.88 -1.71
N ASN A 95 0.44 -6.91 -1.13
CA ASN A 95 -0.99 -6.71 -1.41
C ASN A 95 -1.25 -5.71 -2.56
N ILE A 96 -0.19 -5.16 -3.17
CA ILE A 96 -0.30 -4.11 -4.18
C ILE A 96 0.37 -4.57 -5.48
N ARG A 97 -0.32 -4.42 -6.60
CA ARG A 97 0.28 -4.64 -7.92
C ARG A 97 1.10 -3.43 -8.34
N LEU A 98 2.40 -3.58 -8.48
CA LEU A 98 3.27 -2.54 -9.03
C LEU A 98 3.30 -2.60 -10.56
N LEU A 99 2.91 -1.50 -11.22
CA LEU A 99 2.73 -1.42 -12.66
C LEU A 99 3.77 -0.49 -13.31
N PRO A 100 4.65 -1.01 -14.19
CA PRO A 100 5.71 -0.24 -14.81
C PRO A 100 5.22 0.49 -16.08
N ASP A 101 4.78 1.73 -15.93
CA ASP A 101 4.47 2.62 -17.07
C ASP A 101 5.76 3.22 -17.65
N GLY A 102 6.73 2.39 -18.01
CA GLY A 102 8.10 2.82 -18.34
C GLY A 102 8.21 3.80 -19.52
N ASN A 103 7.24 3.79 -20.43
CA ASN A 103 7.14 4.75 -21.54
C ASN A 103 6.34 6.01 -21.19
N GLY A 104 5.64 6.01 -20.04
CA GLY A 104 4.73 7.07 -19.65
C GLY A 104 3.44 7.12 -20.48
N GLU A 105 3.12 6.08 -21.24
CA GLU A 105 1.98 6.06 -22.18
C GLU A 105 0.64 6.15 -21.43
N PHE A 106 0.50 5.39 -20.33
CA PHE A 106 -0.70 5.48 -19.50
C PHE A 106 -0.79 6.85 -18.84
N THR A 107 0.32 7.29 -18.26
CA THR A 107 0.43 8.58 -17.56
C THR A 107 0.13 9.76 -18.47
N ASP A 108 0.58 9.73 -19.73
CA ASP A 108 0.30 10.75 -20.74
C ASP A 108 -1.17 10.73 -21.15
N GLY A 109 -1.74 9.54 -21.38
CA GLY A 109 -3.17 9.37 -21.67
C GLY A 109 -4.08 9.86 -20.54
N MET A 110 -3.62 9.78 -19.29
CA MET A 110 -4.28 10.34 -18.12
C MET A 110 -4.12 11.87 -18.00
N GLY A 111 -3.27 12.49 -18.82
CA GLY A 111 -2.92 13.91 -18.73
C GLY A 111 -2.08 14.26 -17.50
N MET A 112 -1.41 13.27 -16.90
CA MET A 112 -0.66 13.38 -15.65
C MET A 112 0.86 13.34 -15.87
N LEU A 113 1.32 13.35 -17.12
CA LEU A 113 2.75 13.35 -17.44
C LEU A 113 3.32 14.76 -17.31
N VAL A 114 4.29 14.93 -16.42
CA VAL A 114 4.93 16.23 -16.13
C VAL A 114 6.44 16.14 -16.25
N ASP A 115 7.08 17.27 -16.57
CA ASP A 115 8.54 17.40 -16.53
C ASP A 115 9.02 17.55 -15.08
N LYS A 116 9.98 16.72 -14.67
CA LYS A 116 10.72 16.81 -13.40
C LYS A 116 12.23 16.89 -13.66
N ASN A 117 12.60 17.75 -14.62
CA ASN A 117 13.98 17.91 -15.09
C ASN A 117 14.89 18.54 -14.03
N ASP A 118 14.33 19.37 -13.15
CA ASP A 118 14.99 19.97 -11.99
C ASP A 118 15.53 18.94 -10.99
N LEU A 119 14.86 17.77 -10.89
CA LEU A 119 15.30 16.62 -10.09
C LEU A 119 16.11 15.59 -10.91
N GLY A 120 16.31 15.84 -12.21
CA GLY A 120 16.98 14.91 -13.11
C GLY A 120 16.15 13.67 -13.48
N PHE A 121 14.83 13.70 -13.31
CA PHE A 121 13.98 12.54 -13.54
C PHE A 121 13.45 12.43 -14.98
N GLY A 122 13.52 13.51 -15.75
CA GLY A 122 12.84 13.60 -17.04
C GLY A 122 11.33 13.72 -16.86
N LYS A 123 10.56 13.17 -17.80
CA LYS A 123 9.10 13.10 -17.69
C LYS A 123 8.67 12.00 -16.73
N ARG A 124 7.75 12.31 -15.81
CA ARG A 124 7.22 11.41 -14.79
C ARG A 124 5.74 11.64 -14.54
N SER A 125 5.10 10.72 -13.83
CA SER A 125 3.75 10.95 -13.34
C SER A 125 3.73 12.09 -12.31
N TRP A 126 2.67 12.88 -12.39
CA TRP A 126 2.18 13.63 -11.24
C TRP A 126 1.63 12.66 -10.19
N ARG A 127 1.62 13.08 -8.93
CA ARG A 127 1.07 12.27 -7.85
C ARG A 127 -0.45 12.40 -7.85
N TYR A 128 -1.15 11.28 -7.95
CA TYR A 128 -2.60 11.22 -7.85
C TYR A 128 -3.04 9.84 -7.43
N SER A 129 -4.27 9.72 -6.92
CA SER A 129 -4.96 8.44 -6.82
C SER A 129 -6.33 8.53 -7.50
N MET A 130 -6.89 7.38 -7.84
CA MET A 130 -8.19 7.28 -8.48
C MET A 130 -8.88 5.95 -8.16
N LEU A 131 -10.20 5.99 -8.18
CA LEU A 131 -11.05 4.82 -8.16
C LEU A 131 -11.58 4.58 -9.57
N VAL A 132 -11.37 3.39 -10.10
CA VAL A 132 -11.79 2.98 -11.44
C VAL A 132 -12.78 1.83 -11.32
N LYS A 133 -13.93 1.93 -11.99
CA LYS A 133 -14.93 0.86 -12.07
C LYS A 133 -15.19 0.49 -13.52
N ASP A 134 -14.91 -0.76 -13.88
CA ASP A 134 -15.05 -1.28 -15.24
C ASP A 134 -14.37 -0.37 -16.28
N GLY A 135 -13.13 0.03 -16.00
CA GLY A 135 -12.35 0.93 -16.85
C GLY A 135 -12.82 2.39 -16.87
N VAL A 136 -13.88 2.78 -16.15
CA VAL A 136 -14.32 4.17 -16.03
C VAL A 136 -13.81 4.79 -14.75
N ILE A 137 -13.24 5.99 -14.84
CA ILE A 137 -12.70 6.73 -13.70
C ILE A 137 -13.88 7.30 -12.90
N GLU A 138 -14.18 6.72 -11.74
CA GLU A 138 -15.25 7.20 -10.87
C GLU A 138 -14.81 8.44 -10.08
N LYS A 139 -13.59 8.40 -9.54
CA LYS A 139 -13.04 9.49 -8.72
C LYS A 139 -11.56 9.68 -8.96
N MET A 140 -11.09 10.92 -8.96
CA MET A 140 -9.67 11.26 -8.95
C MET A 140 -9.32 12.23 -7.81
N PHE A 141 -8.20 11.95 -7.16
CA PHE A 141 -7.55 12.81 -6.17
C PHE A 141 -6.20 13.23 -6.71
N ILE A 142 -6.17 14.38 -7.38
CA ILE A 142 -4.97 14.95 -7.99
C ILE A 142 -4.31 15.87 -6.97
N GLU A 143 -3.05 15.63 -6.65
CA GLU A 143 -2.32 16.49 -5.71
C GLU A 143 -2.26 17.95 -6.21
N PRO A 144 -2.30 18.94 -5.31
CA PRO A 144 -2.24 20.33 -5.69
C PRO A 144 -0.86 20.67 -6.28
N ASP A 145 -0.85 21.45 -7.36
CA ASP A 145 0.37 21.91 -8.02
C ASP A 145 1.05 23.03 -7.20
N VAL A 146 1.68 22.62 -6.11
CA VAL A 146 2.43 23.47 -5.17
C VAL A 146 3.89 23.01 -5.09
N ALA A 147 4.77 23.91 -4.66
CA ALA A 147 6.18 23.62 -4.52
C ALA A 147 6.43 22.49 -3.49
N GLY A 148 7.38 21.61 -3.79
CA GLY A 148 7.77 20.49 -2.93
C GLY A 148 7.27 19.15 -3.47
N ASP A 149 6.98 18.22 -2.56
CA ASP A 149 6.45 16.88 -2.88
C ASP A 149 5.06 16.74 -2.25
N PRO A 150 4.01 17.28 -2.88
CA PRO A 150 2.67 17.31 -2.31
C PRO A 150 2.11 15.89 -2.12
N PHE A 151 1.47 15.69 -0.98
CA PHE A 151 0.82 14.45 -0.58
C PHE A 151 -0.28 14.75 0.45
N GLU A 152 -1.39 15.30 -0.02
CA GLU A 152 -2.49 15.83 0.79
C GLU A 152 -3.84 15.16 0.50
N VAL A 153 -4.01 14.59 -0.71
CA VAL A 153 -5.34 14.09 -1.15
C VAL A 153 -5.27 12.71 -1.80
N SER A 154 -4.11 12.30 -2.30
CA SER A 154 -3.95 11.02 -2.99
C SER A 154 -3.73 9.84 -2.05
N ASP A 155 -3.68 10.08 -0.73
CA ASP A 155 -3.42 9.06 0.27
C ASP A 155 -4.54 8.01 0.39
N ALA A 156 -4.20 6.88 0.99
CA ALA A 156 -5.11 5.76 1.16
C ALA A 156 -6.27 6.06 2.12
N ASP A 157 -6.06 6.91 3.12
CA ASP A 157 -7.10 7.26 4.07
C ASP A 157 -8.17 8.12 3.39
N THR A 158 -7.77 9.13 2.59
CA THR A 158 -8.70 9.91 1.76
C THR A 158 -9.49 9.03 0.80
N MET A 159 -8.83 8.05 0.17
CA MET A 159 -9.51 7.09 -0.71
C MET A 159 -10.52 6.22 0.06
N LEU A 160 -10.15 5.73 1.24
CA LEU A 160 -11.03 4.90 2.06
C LEU A 160 -12.24 5.70 2.55
N ASP A 161 -12.03 6.92 3.02
CA ASP A 161 -13.09 7.82 3.49
C ASP A 161 -14.07 8.16 2.35
N TYR A 162 -13.59 8.21 1.10
CA TYR A 162 -14.46 8.34 -0.08
C TYR A 162 -15.27 7.08 -0.37
N ILE A 163 -14.65 5.90 -0.31
CA ILE A 163 -15.31 4.61 -0.61
C ILE A 163 -16.34 4.27 0.47
N ASN A 164 -15.98 4.46 1.74
CA ASN A 164 -16.82 4.19 2.89
C ASN A 164 -16.43 5.08 4.07
N PRO A 165 -17.09 6.24 4.27
CA PRO A 165 -16.78 7.17 5.36
C PRO A 165 -17.11 6.62 6.75
N ASP A 166 -17.96 5.59 6.84
CA ASP A 166 -18.33 4.93 8.09
C ASP A 166 -17.36 3.79 8.46
N GLN A 167 -16.38 3.48 7.60
CA GLN A 167 -15.39 2.44 7.86
C GLN A 167 -14.48 2.84 9.02
N VAL A 168 -14.53 2.05 10.10
CA VAL A 168 -13.55 2.17 11.18
C VAL A 168 -12.19 1.68 10.67
N LYS A 169 -11.20 2.58 10.73
CA LYS A 169 -9.82 2.28 10.32
C LYS A 169 -9.24 1.22 11.27
N PRO A 170 -8.53 0.21 10.75
CA PRO A 170 -7.93 -0.81 11.60
C PRO A 170 -6.97 -0.18 12.61
N GLN A 171 -6.96 -0.70 13.83
CA GLN A 171 -5.98 -0.29 14.82
C GLN A 171 -4.61 -0.80 14.42
N ALA A 172 -3.57 0.00 14.66
CA ALA A 172 -2.19 -0.45 14.49
C ALA A 172 -1.89 -1.53 15.54
N ILE A 173 -1.55 -2.73 15.08
CA ILE A 173 -1.24 -3.87 15.93
C ILE A 173 0.17 -4.36 15.63
N SER A 174 1.01 -4.43 16.66
CA SER A 174 2.36 -5.00 16.56
C SER A 174 2.52 -6.16 17.53
N LEU A 175 3.10 -7.26 17.04
CA LEU A 175 3.36 -8.47 17.81
C LEU A 175 4.86 -8.76 17.81
N PHE A 176 5.50 -8.62 18.96
CA PHE A 176 6.83 -9.16 19.16
C PHE A 176 6.74 -10.68 19.33
N SER A 177 7.51 -11.42 18.54
CA SER A 177 7.46 -12.89 18.51
C SER A 177 8.86 -13.51 18.48
N LYS A 178 8.92 -14.84 18.47
CA LYS A 178 10.17 -15.59 18.24
C LYS A 178 9.86 -16.90 17.53
N ALA A 179 10.75 -17.33 16.64
CA ALA A 179 10.63 -18.61 15.95
C ALA A 179 10.45 -19.78 16.95
N GLY A 180 9.44 -20.64 16.69
CA GLY A 180 9.13 -21.82 17.50
C GLY A 180 8.41 -21.54 18.83
N CYS A 181 7.95 -20.32 19.08
CA CYS A 181 7.24 -19.93 20.29
C CYS A 181 5.73 -20.31 20.23
N PRO A 182 5.25 -21.28 21.01
CA PRO A 182 3.83 -21.71 20.95
C PRO A 182 2.85 -20.64 21.44
N PHE A 183 3.25 -19.80 22.40
CA PHE A 183 2.43 -18.68 22.87
C PHE A 183 2.28 -17.58 21.80
N CYS A 184 3.32 -17.40 20.99
CA CYS A 184 3.31 -16.44 19.89
C CYS A 184 2.32 -16.93 18.81
N GLU A 185 2.36 -18.21 18.46
CA GLU A 185 1.38 -18.80 17.54
C GLU A 185 -0.07 -18.75 18.09
N LYS A 186 -0.26 -18.89 19.41
CA LYS A 186 -1.57 -18.62 20.05
C LYS A 186 -2.02 -17.18 19.83
N ALA A 187 -1.15 -16.19 20.08
CA ALA A 187 -1.49 -14.78 19.92
C ALA A 187 -1.80 -14.42 18.45
N LYS A 188 -0.99 -14.91 17.50
CA LYS A 188 -1.25 -14.77 16.06
C LYS A 188 -2.60 -15.31 15.66
N ARG A 189 -2.93 -16.53 16.11
CA ARG A 189 -4.24 -17.14 15.84
C ARG A 189 -5.39 -16.31 16.38
N LEU A 190 -5.29 -15.83 17.63
CA LEU A 190 -6.33 -14.98 18.23
C LEU A 190 -6.58 -13.70 17.41
N LEU A 191 -5.51 -13.03 16.96
CA LEU A 191 -5.63 -11.83 16.11
C LEU A 191 -6.28 -12.18 14.76
N SER A 192 -5.78 -13.21 14.08
CA SER A 192 -6.28 -13.63 12.77
C SER A 192 -7.73 -14.12 12.81
N GLU A 193 -8.13 -14.86 13.85
CA GLU A 193 -9.51 -15.34 14.03
C GLU A 193 -10.50 -14.19 14.24
N GLN A 194 -10.06 -13.08 14.83
CA GLN A 194 -10.85 -11.85 14.96
C GLN A 194 -10.74 -10.94 13.72
N GLY A 195 -10.00 -11.37 12.69
CA GLY A 195 -9.85 -10.62 11.45
C GLY A 195 -8.94 -9.40 11.55
N PHE A 196 -8.08 -9.33 12.57
CA PHE A 196 -7.07 -8.29 12.73
C PHE A 196 -5.84 -8.56 11.86
N SER A 197 -5.39 -7.53 11.16
CA SER A 197 -4.05 -7.49 10.58
C SER A 197 -3.06 -6.97 11.61
N TYR A 198 -1.84 -7.48 11.61
CA TYR A 198 -0.79 -7.09 12.54
C TYR A 198 0.60 -7.16 11.89
N GLU A 199 1.51 -6.34 12.38
CA GLU A 199 2.94 -6.41 12.06
C GLU A 199 3.63 -7.36 13.05
N GLU A 200 4.35 -8.35 12.54
CA GLU A 200 5.17 -9.25 13.36
C GLU A 200 6.61 -8.76 13.42
N ILE A 201 7.14 -8.58 14.64
CA ILE A 201 8.52 -8.17 14.88
C ILE A 201 9.26 -9.33 15.55
N MET A 202 10.06 -10.07 14.78
CA MET A 202 10.70 -11.30 15.24
C MET A 202 12.02 -11.04 15.97
N ILE A 203 12.09 -11.50 17.23
CA ILE A 203 13.35 -11.49 17.99
C ILE A 203 14.33 -12.50 17.41
N GLY A 204 15.52 -12.03 17.05
CA GLY A 204 16.62 -12.81 16.49
C GLY A 204 16.69 -12.78 14.96
N GLN A 205 15.68 -12.22 14.30
CA GLN A 205 15.68 -11.96 12.87
C GLN A 205 15.68 -10.46 12.59
N ASP A 206 14.66 -9.75 13.07
CA ASP A 206 14.48 -8.31 12.79
C ASP A 206 15.15 -7.45 13.85
N ILE A 207 15.07 -7.90 15.11
CA ILE A 207 15.57 -7.15 16.27
C ILE A 207 16.17 -8.08 17.33
N THR A 208 16.77 -7.49 18.36
CA THR A 208 17.25 -8.21 19.55
C THR A 208 16.30 -8.05 20.73
N SER A 209 16.52 -8.81 21.81
CA SER A 209 15.74 -8.70 23.05
C SER A 209 15.82 -7.32 23.72
N THR A 210 16.80 -6.48 23.35
CA THR A 210 16.91 -5.10 23.83
C THR A 210 15.67 -4.27 23.46
N SER A 211 15.22 -4.35 22.21
CA SER A 211 14.04 -3.59 21.75
C SER A 211 12.77 -4.06 22.43
N LEU A 212 12.62 -5.38 22.60
CA LEU A 212 11.51 -5.96 23.37
C LEU A 212 11.44 -5.38 24.78
N LYS A 213 12.56 -5.39 25.50
CA LYS A 213 12.65 -4.90 26.88
C LYS A 213 12.41 -3.41 26.97
N ALA A 214 12.97 -2.63 26.04
CA ALA A 214 12.80 -1.18 26.01
C ALA A 214 11.34 -0.77 25.75
N MET A 215 10.63 -1.47 24.85
CA MET A 215 9.26 -1.13 24.47
C MET A 215 8.21 -1.68 25.43
N SER A 216 8.35 -2.93 25.87
CA SER A 216 7.32 -3.63 26.66
C SER A 216 7.61 -3.66 28.16
N GLY A 217 8.86 -3.37 28.57
CA GLY A 217 9.32 -3.64 29.93
C GLY A 217 9.38 -5.13 30.30
N ARG A 218 9.16 -6.04 29.34
CA ARG A 218 9.16 -7.50 29.52
C ARG A 218 10.37 -8.15 28.86
N GLU A 219 10.69 -9.36 29.31
CA GLU A 219 11.82 -10.15 28.78
C GLU A 219 11.36 -11.36 27.94
N THR A 220 10.05 -11.59 27.84
CA THR A 220 9.46 -12.76 27.18
C THR A 220 8.53 -12.35 26.04
N VAL A 221 8.42 -13.22 25.04
CA VAL A 221 7.44 -13.12 23.93
C VAL A 221 6.29 -14.10 24.16
N PRO A 222 5.10 -13.87 23.57
CA PRO A 222 4.74 -12.71 22.75
C PRO A 222 4.57 -11.42 23.56
N GLN A 223 4.73 -10.26 22.91
CA GLN A 223 4.25 -8.98 23.44
C GLN A 223 3.42 -8.28 22.35
N VAL A 224 2.15 -8.01 22.66
CA VAL A 224 1.19 -7.42 21.73
C VAL A 224 0.92 -5.97 22.12
N PHE A 225 0.92 -5.11 21.12
CA PHE A 225 0.50 -3.71 21.21
C PHE A 225 -0.68 -3.47 20.29
N ILE A 226 -1.70 -2.75 20.75
CA ILE A 226 -2.90 -2.42 19.97
C ILE A 226 -3.20 -0.93 20.15
N GLY A 227 -3.24 -0.17 19.06
CA GLY A 227 -3.57 1.26 19.10
C GLY A 227 -2.61 2.10 19.95
N GLY A 228 -1.36 1.64 20.13
CA GLY A 228 -0.35 2.27 20.99
C GLY A 228 -0.38 1.82 22.45
N GLU A 229 -1.35 1.01 22.87
CA GLU A 229 -1.41 0.42 24.21
C GLU A 229 -0.66 -0.91 24.26
N HIS A 230 0.11 -1.14 25.33
CA HIS A 230 0.76 -2.42 25.58
C HIS A 230 -0.21 -3.40 26.24
N ILE A 231 -0.64 -4.43 25.50
CA ILE A 231 -1.62 -5.42 25.97
C ILE A 231 -0.94 -6.51 26.81
N GLY A 232 0.20 -7.02 26.35
CA GLY A 232 0.96 -8.07 27.05
C GLY A 232 1.12 -9.35 26.24
N GLY A 233 1.12 -10.50 26.93
CA GLY A 233 1.29 -11.82 26.32
C GLY A 233 0.01 -12.42 25.71
N SER A 234 0.07 -13.69 25.32
CA SER A 234 -1.07 -14.38 24.67
C SER A 234 -2.31 -14.47 25.56
N ASP A 235 -2.13 -14.61 26.87
CA ASP A 235 -3.24 -14.71 27.82
C ASP A 235 -3.81 -13.33 28.17
N ASP A 236 -2.99 -12.28 28.08
CA ASP A 236 -3.46 -10.89 28.22
C ASP A 236 -4.29 -10.50 27.01
N LEU A 237 -3.83 -10.85 25.81
CA LEU A 237 -4.56 -10.64 24.56
C LEU A 237 -5.91 -11.37 24.56
N GLU A 238 -5.95 -12.64 24.98
CA GLU A 238 -7.20 -13.40 25.07
C GLU A 238 -8.22 -12.71 26.00
N ARG A 239 -7.77 -12.16 27.13
CA ARG A 239 -8.61 -11.40 28.05
C ARG A 239 -9.04 -10.03 27.49
N TYR A 240 -8.19 -9.40 26.69
CA TYR A 240 -8.51 -8.14 26.02
C TYR A 240 -9.61 -8.34 24.97
N LEU A 241 -9.48 -9.37 24.14
CA LEU A 241 -10.42 -9.67 23.04
C LEU A 241 -11.76 -10.23 23.50
N ALA A 242 -11.87 -10.68 24.75
CA ALA A 242 -13.11 -11.20 25.33
C ALA A 242 -14.02 -10.12 25.95
N GLN A 243 -13.60 -8.84 25.92
CA GLN A 243 -14.35 -7.69 26.40
C GLN A 243 -15.24 -7.11 25.30
#